data_AF-A0A1M6NF30-F1
#
_entry.id   AF-A0A1M6NF30-F1
#
_cell.length_a   1.000
_cell.length_b   1.000
_cell.length_c   1.000
_cell.angle_alpha   90.00
_cell.angle_beta   90.00
_cell.angle_gamma   90.00
#
_symmetry.space_group_name_H-M   'P 1'
#
loop_
_entity.id
_entity.type
_entity.pdbx_description
1 polymer ?
#
loop_
_entity_poly.entity_id
_entity_poly.type
_entity_poly.pdbx_seq_one_letter_code
_entity_poly.pdbx_strand_id
1 'polypeptide(L)'
;MKEQIEKLYEKYKRGKLKAVIICVIAYFAMMGVVSMFLGSPFPHKTQILFMETMANGWINTHGYLLILCGIIGIIVGMGSILYQIIHDFEKFDKILLEECDTKKYLELMEYAVSYGTEIKPKDFQKSVFTLVQQRYVLALMAEHRFPKAMAYLQNHWQGKKTTNLYRNTTLSVQLASSFENRSEEEFAGLYQKGEKLFRKNGIFLGKKLFLEGKYADAVELLQNIQKKTNYQEVQRQYMLAMCYEALKETEQASICMEYVAKYGNTTPCRYAAEQWKKENASIILSELMTE
;
A
#
# COMPACT_ATOMS: atom_id res chain seq x y z
N MET A 1 6.28 14.96 13.35
CA MET A 1 5.59 13.80 12.76
C MET A 1 4.48 13.24 13.64
N LYS A 2 4.67 13.08 14.96
CA LYS A 2 3.60 12.66 15.89
C LYS A 2 2.34 13.54 15.83
N GLU A 3 2.49 14.86 15.87
CA GLU A 3 1.37 15.81 15.67
C GLU A 3 0.62 15.62 14.33
N GLN A 4 1.30 15.15 13.27
CA GLN A 4 0.63 14.91 11.99
C GLN A 4 -0.31 13.70 12.06
N ILE A 5 0.01 12.71 12.89
CA ILE A 5 -0.86 11.56 13.16
C ILE A 5 -2.08 12.01 13.96
N GLU A 6 -1.91 12.84 14.99
CA GLU A 6 -3.04 13.39 15.74
C GLU A 6 -3.97 14.19 14.82
N LYS A 7 -3.38 15.06 13.98
CA LYS A 7 -4.13 15.80 12.95
C LYS A 7 -4.83 14.88 11.95
N LEU A 8 -4.24 13.74 11.59
CA LEU A 8 -4.88 12.73 10.72
C LEU A 8 -6.16 12.21 11.38
N TYR A 9 -6.09 11.75 12.63
CA TYR A 9 -7.25 11.22 13.33
C TYR A 9 -8.34 12.29 13.55
N GLU A 10 -7.96 13.50 13.92
CA GLU A 10 -8.91 14.62 14.10
C GLU A 10 -9.57 15.05 12.78
N LYS A 11 -8.82 15.05 11.66
CA LYS A 11 -9.35 15.35 10.32
C LYS A 11 -10.52 14.43 9.94
N TYR A 12 -10.42 13.14 10.28
CA TYR A 12 -11.41 12.12 9.91
C TYR A 12 -12.50 11.88 10.95
N LYS A 13 -12.44 12.55 12.11
CA LYS A 13 -13.50 12.55 13.13
C LYS A 13 -14.84 13.02 12.56
N ARG A 14 -14.82 14.04 11.69
CA ARG A 14 -16.00 14.58 10.98
C ARG A 14 -16.07 14.14 9.51
N GLY A 15 -15.44 13.01 9.17
CA GLY A 15 -15.35 12.52 7.79
C GLY A 15 -16.71 12.29 7.13
N LYS A 16 -17.72 11.82 7.89
CA LYS A 16 -19.09 11.61 7.38
C LYS A 16 -19.76 12.90 6.92
N LEU A 17 -19.64 13.96 7.70
CA LEU A 17 -20.21 15.25 7.33
C LEU A 17 -19.57 15.78 6.04
N LYS A 18 -18.25 15.67 5.91
CA LYS A 18 -17.53 16.03 4.68
C LYS A 18 -17.98 15.20 3.48
N ALA A 19 -18.12 13.88 3.65
CA ALA A 19 -18.60 12.99 2.60
C ALA A 19 -20.01 13.37 2.13
N VAL A 20 -20.92 13.68 3.06
CA VAL A 20 -22.28 14.13 2.75
C VAL A 20 -22.27 15.46 2.01
N ILE A 21 -21.49 16.44 2.46
CA ILE A 21 -21.36 17.73 1.78
C ILE A 21 -20.88 17.54 0.33
N ILE A 22 -19.83 16.74 0.12
CA ILE A 22 -19.30 16.46 -1.23
C ILE A 22 -20.35 15.73 -2.08
N CYS A 23 -21.08 14.76 -1.50
CA CYS A 23 -22.15 14.04 -2.17
C CYS A 23 -23.27 14.99 -2.64
N VAL A 24 -23.69 15.93 -1.78
CA VAL A 24 -24.72 16.91 -2.10
C VAL A 24 -24.25 17.87 -3.20
N ILE A 25 -23.01 18.36 -3.11
CA ILE A 25 -22.43 19.23 -4.15
C ILE A 25 -22.36 18.50 -5.50
N ALA A 26 -21.86 17.26 -5.51
CA ALA A 26 -21.76 16.45 -6.72
C ALA A 26 -23.14 16.14 -7.32
N TYR A 27 -24.14 15.86 -6.48
CA TYR A 27 -25.51 15.66 -6.90
C TYR A 27 -26.09 16.88 -7.63
N PHE A 28 -25.97 18.07 -7.05
CA PHE A 28 -26.45 19.31 -7.68
C PHE A 28 -25.66 19.66 -8.94
N ALA A 29 -24.35 19.43 -8.96
CA ALA A 29 -23.53 19.62 -10.15
C ALA A 29 -24.01 18.71 -11.30
N MET A 30 -24.28 17.42 -11.02
CA MET A 30 -24.80 16.48 -12.02
C MET A 30 -26.19 16.88 -12.53
N MET A 31 -27.09 17.33 -11.65
CA MET A 31 -28.38 17.88 -12.09
C MET A 31 -28.21 19.10 -13.01
N GLY A 32 -27.23 19.95 -12.72
CA GLY A 32 -26.86 21.08 -13.60
C GLY A 32 -26.42 20.62 -14.98
N VAL A 33 -25.53 19.61 -15.05
CA VAL A 33 -25.08 19.02 -16.32
C VAL A 33 -26.26 18.44 -17.11
N VAL A 34 -27.13 17.66 -16.48
CA VAL A 34 -28.32 17.08 -17.15
C VAL A 34 -29.25 18.18 -17.65
N SER A 35 -29.41 19.26 -16.88
CA SER A 35 -30.26 20.39 -17.25
C SER A 35 -29.70 21.22 -18.42
N MET A 36 -28.38 21.19 -18.66
CA MET A 36 -27.80 21.80 -19.88
C MET A 36 -28.24 21.07 -21.15
N PHE A 37 -28.52 19.77 -21.09
CA PHE A 37 -28.94 18.97 -22.26
C PHE A 37 -30.47 18.86 -22.40
N LEU A 38 -31.19 18.74 -21.28
CA LEU A 38 -32.63 18.44 -21.27
C LEU A 38 -33.52 19.62 -20.89
N GLY A 39 -32.94 20.81 -20.65
CA GLY A 39 -33.69 21.98 -20.19
C GLY A 39 -33.96 21.95 -18.68
N SER A 40 -35.01 22.65 -18.23
CA SER A 40 -35.22 22.84 -16.79
C SER A 40 -35.60 21.53 -16.07
N PRO A 41 -35.08 21.33 -14.84
CA PRO A 41 -35.43 20.16 -14.02
C PRO A 41 -36.88 20.20 -13.53
N PHE A 42 -37.41 21.38 -13.27
CA PHE A 42 -38.75 21.57 -12.72
C PHE A 42 -39.76 22.00 -13.79
N PRO A 43 -41.06 21.74 -13.57
CA PRO A 43 -42.12 22.27 -14.40
C PRO A 43 -42.04 23.80 -14.45
N HIS A 44 -42.11 24.35 -15.65
CA HIS A 44 -42.02 25.79 -15.87
C HIS A 44 -43.04 26.21 -16.90
N LYS A 45 -43.51 27.46 -16.77
CA LYS A 45 -44.37 28.06 -17.77
C LYS A 45 -43.54 28.39 -19.00
N THR A 46 -43.99 27.90 -20.16
CA THR A 46 -43.41 28.26 -21.45
C THR A 46 -44.50 28.89 -22.31
N GLN A 47 -44.13 29.98 -22.99
CA GLN A 47 -45.02 30.68 -23.89
C GLN A 47 -44.77 30.16 -25.30
N ILE A 48 -45.71 29.39 -25.83
CA ILE A 48 -45.68 28.90 -27.20
C ILE A 48 -46.86 29.55 -27.91
N LEU A 49 -46.59 30.34 -28.95
CA LEU A 49 -47.63 30.96 -29.80
C LEU A 49 -48.74 31.66 -28.98
N PHE A 50 -48.35 32.58 -28.09
CA PHE A 50 -49.25 33.41 -27.28
C PHE A 50 -50.12 32.69 -26.24
N MET A 51 -49.97 31.38 -26.04
CA MET A 51 -50.60 30.63 -24.94
C MET A 51 -49.58 30.23 -23.86
N GLU A 52 -49.96 30.37 -22.58
CA GLU A 52 -49.20 29.83 -21.45
C GLU A 52 -49.46 28.33 -21.34
N THR A 53 -48.43 27.51 -21.53
CA THR A 53 -48.51 26.07 -21.30
C THR A 53 -47.50 25.63 -20.24
N MET A 54 -47.88 24.68 -19.40
CA MET A 54 -46.97 24.07 -18.42
C MET A 54 -46.12 23.02 -19.12
N ALA A 55 -44.84 23.33 -19.33
CA ALA A 55 -43.88 22.34 -19.79
C ALA A 55 -43.43 21.50 -18.60
N ASN A 56 -43.54 20.18 -18.73
CA ASN A 56 -43.01 19.25 -17.74
C ASN A 56 -41.47 19.31 -17.76
N GLY A 57 -40.86 19.53 -16.59
CA GLY A 57 -39.41 19.46 -16.46
C GLY A 57 -38.91 18.02 -16.60
N TRP A 58 -37.60 17.87 -16.87
CA TRP A 58 -37.02 16.53 -17.16
C TRP A 58 -37.13 15.57 -15.98
N ILE A 59 -37.32 16.04 -14.75
CA ILE A 59 -37.55 15.17 -13.58
C ILE A 59 -38.84 14.36 -13.74
N ASN A 60 -39.89 14.95 -14.31
CA ASN A 60 -41.18 14.28 -14.49
C ASN A 60 -41.17 13.33 -15.70
N THR A 61 -40.39 13.63 -16.74
CA THR A 61 -40.30 12.80 -17.95
C THR A 61 -39.22 11.71 -17.85
N HIS A 62 -38.12 11.98 -17.13
CA HIS A 62 -36.93 11.13 -17.04
C HIS A 62 -36.43 11.01 -15.58
N GLY A 63 -37.32 10.68 -14.65
CA GLY A 63 -36.99 10.57 -13.22
C GLY A 63 -35.85 9.60 -12.87
N TYR A 64 -35.55 8.62 -13.72
CA TYR A 64 -34.40 7.72 -13.54
C TYR A 64 -33.05 8.47 -13.57
N LEU A 65 -32.94 9.59 -14.27
CA LEU A 65 -31.72 10.42 -14.32
C LEU A 65 -31.42 11.05 -12.96
N LEU A 66 -32.45 11.35 -12.17
CA LEU A 66 -32.29 11.89 -10.83
C LEU A 66 -31.69 10.83 -9.89
N ILE A 67 -32.17 9.59 -10.00
CA ILE A 67 -31.61 8.45 -9.26
C ILE A 67 -30.14 8.23 -9.67
N LEU A 68 -29.83 8.30 -10.96
CA LEU A 68 -28.46 8.18 -11.48
C LEU A 68 -27.54 9.28 -10.92
N CYS A 69 -27.99 10.53 -10.89
CA CYS A 69 -27.26 11.63 -10.25
C CYS A 69 -26.97 11.33 -8.77
N GLY A 70 -27.94 10.76 -8.05
CA GLY A 70 -27.77 10.35 -6.65
C GLY A 70 -26.70 9.27 -6.47
N ILE A 71 -26.72 8.22 -7.31
CA ILE A 71 -25.72 7.14 -7.27
C ILE A 71 -24.31 7.69 -7.54
N ILE A 72 -24.16 8.54 -8.56
CA ILE A 72 -22.87 9.15 -8.90
C ILE A 72 -22.38 10.03 -7.75
N GLY A 73 -23.25 10.85 -7.16
CA GLY A 73 -22.91 11.70 -6.01
C GLY A 73 -22.38 10.89 -4.82
N ILE A 74 -22.99 9.74 -4.52
CA ILE A 74 -22.55 8.83 -3.45
C ILE A 74 -21.16 8.25 -3.76
N ILE A 75 -20.94 7.79 -4.99
CA ILE A 75 -19.64 7.23 -5.43
C ILE A 75 -18.55 8.29 -5.32
N VAL A 76 -18.79 9.51 -5.81
CA VAL A 76 -17.82 10.62 -5.76
C VAL A 76 -17.54 11.04 -4.31
N GLY A 77 -18.59 11.16 -3.48
CA GLY A 77 -18.45 11.53 -2.06
C GLY A 77 -17.61 10.52 -1.27
N MET A 78 -17.90 9.22 -1.39
CA MET A 78 -17.12 8.18 -0.71
C MET A 78 -15.71 8.04 -1.31
N GLY A 79 -15.60 8.06 -2.64
CA GLY A 79 -14.33 7.95 -3.35
C GLY A 79 -13.36 9.07 -3.00
N SER A 80 -13.85 10.31 -2.89
CA SER A 80 -13.02 11.47 -2.50
C SER A 80 -12.41 11.32 -1.11
N ILE A 81 -13.18 10.81 -0.13
CA ILE A 81 -12.65 10.61 1.23
C ILE A 81 -11.63 9.47 1.25
N LEU A 82 -11.89 8.37 0.55
CA LEU A 82 -10.93 7.26 0.43
C LEU A 82 -9.63 7.71 -0.24
N TYR A 83 -9.72 8.50 -1.31
CA TYR A 83 -8.56 9.08 -1.98
C TYR A 83 -7.75 9.98 -1.04
N GLN A 84 -8.40 10.86 -0.30
CA GLN A 84 -7.72 11.72 0.69
C GLN A 84 -7.03 10.91 1.79
N ILE A 85 -7.65 9.84 2.27
CA ILE A 85 -7.04 8.95 3.27
C ILE A 85 -5.76 8.33 2.71
N ILE A 86 -5.84 7.74 1.50
CA ILE A 86 -4.68 7.11 0.85
C ILE A 86 -3.56 8.15 0.65
N HIS A 87 -3.89 9.32 0.13
CA HIS A 87 -2.91 10.38 -0.10
C HIS A 87 -2.25 10.91 1.19
N ASP A 88 -3.01 11.03 2.29
CA ASP A 88 -2.41 11.41 3.58
C ASP A 88 -1.44 10.33 4.08
N PHE A 89 -1.72 9.05 3.82
CA PHE A 89 -0.82 7.95 4.17
C PHE A 89 0.44 7.90 3.31
N GLU A 90 0.39 8.28 2.03
CA GLU A 90 1.56 8.34 1.16
C GLU A 90 2.68 9.19 1.77
N LYS A 91 2.33 10.26 2.51
CA LYS A 91 3.31 11.10 3.20
C LYS A 91 4.11 10.35 4.26
N PHE A 92 3.47 9.43 4.97
CA PHE A 92 4.13 8.59 5.97
C PHE A 92 4.88 7.44 5.29
N ASP A 93 4.28 6.85 4.27
CA ASP A 93 4.86 5.72 3.54
C ASP A 93 6.14 6.13 2.79
N LYS A 94 6.32 7.42 2.43
CA LYS A 94 7.59 7.96 1.90
C LYS A 94 8.79 7.72 2.82
N ILE A 95 8.63 7.70 4.14
CA ILE A 95 9.73 7.40 5.07
C ILE A 95 10.26 5.98 4.81
N LEU A 96 9.36 5.01 4.64
CA LEU A 96 9.77 3.64 4.35
C LEU A 96 10.21 3.50 2.88
N LEU A 97 9.41 4.00 1.95
CA LEU A 97 9.55 3.70 0.52
C LEU A 97 10.66 4.49 -0.16
N GLU A 98 10.94 5.71 0.28
CA GLU A 98 11.94 6.59 -0.32
C GLU A 98 13.17 6.82 0.56
N GLU A 99 12.99 7.05 1.88
CA GLU A 99 14.10 7.24 2.83
C GLU A 99 14.72 5.91 3.30
N CYS A 100 14.07 4.77 3.02
CA CYS A 100 14.46 3.43 3.50
C CYS A 100 14.65 3.37 5.03
N ASP A 101 13.91 4.20 5.79
CA ASP A 101 14.06 4.27 7.24
C ASP A 101 12.99 3.42 7.94
N THR A 102 13.31 2.13 8.13
CA THR A 102 12.42 1.15 8.74
C THR A 102 12.21 1.40 10.24
N LYS A 103 13.23 1.87 10.96
CA LYS A 103 13.15 2.17 12.40
C LYS A 103 12.25 3.36 12.69
N LYS A 104 12.49 4.49 12.03
CA LYS A 104 11.66 5.69 12.18
C LYS A 104 10.22 5.44 11.75
N TYR A 105 10.01 4.66 10.68
CA TYR A 105 8.67 4.26 10.25
C TYR A 105 7.98 3.36 11.29
N LEU A 106 8.69 2.40 11.88
CA LEU A 106 8.16 1.55 12.94
C LEU A 106 7.75 2.36 14.18
N GLU A 107 8.62 3.24 14.68
CA GLU A 107 8.31 4.11 15.82
C GLU A 107 7.09 4.99 15.56
N LEU A 108 6.98 5.53 14.35
CA LEU A 108 5.86 6.35 13.93
C LEU A 108 4.54 5.55 13.91
N MET A 109 4.56 4.33 13.35
CA MET A 109 3.37 3.47 13.28
C MET A 109 2.99 2.89 14.64
N GLU A 110 3.96 2.61 15.52
CA GLU A 110 3.70 2.16 16.90
C GLU A 110 2.97 3.25 17.68
N TYR A 111 3.44 4.50 17.58
CA TYR A 111 2.73 5.65 18.16
C TYR A 111 1.34 5.87 17.53
N ALA A 112 1.20 5.67 16.21
CA ALA A 112 -0.10 5.80 15.55
C ALA A 112 -1.13 4.76 16.02
N VAL A 113 -0.68 3.54 16.33
CA VAL A 113 -1.50 2.48 16.91
C VAL A 113 -1.85 2.78 18.36
N SER A 114 -0.88 3.24 19.18
CA SER A 114 -1.12 3.55 20.59
C SER A 114 -2.14 4.68 20.73
N TYR A 115 -1.92 5.79 20.03
CA TYR A 115 -2.83 6.94 20.01
C TYR A 115 -4.21 6.55 19.48
N GLY A 116 -4.26 5.77 18.39
CA GLY A 116 -5.52 5.28 17.83
C GLY A 116 -6.31 4.40 18.81
N THR A 117 -5.63 3.65 19.67
CA THR A 117 -6.28 2.82 20.70
C THR A 117 -6.85 3.68 21.83
N GLU A 118 -6.17 4.75 22.22
CA GLU A 118 -6.59 5.68 23.27
C GLU A 118 -7.86 6.45 22.89
N ILE A 119 -7.93 6.96 21.67
CA ILE A 119 -9.04 7.83 21.23
C ILE A 119 -10.36 7.09 20.93
N LYS A 120 -10.35 5.74 20.91
CA LYS A 120 -11.50 4.88 20.57
C LYS A 120 -12.23 5.31 19.28
N PRO A 121 -11.69 4.95 18.10
CA PRO A 121 -12.05 5.57 16.83
C PRO A 121 -13.53 5.38 16.46
N LYS A 122 -14.16 6.47 15.98
CA LYS A 122 -15.54 6.49 15.48
C LYS A 122 -15.58 6.73 13.97
N ASP A 123 -16.59 6.17 13.31
CA ASP A 123 -16.83 6.37 11.88
C ASP A 123 -15.60 6.13 10.99
N PHE A 124 -15.20 7.10 10.17
CA PHE A 124 -14.04 7.01 9.28
C PHE A 124 -12.71 6.90 10.03
N GLN A 125 -12.64 7.29 11.31
CA GLN A 125 -11.46 7.01 12.12
C GLN A 125 -11.22 5.50 12.27
N LYS A 126 -12.27 4.66 12.22
CA LYS A 126 -12.09 3.19 12.24
C LYS A 126 -11.38 2.70 10.98
N SER A 127 -11.71 3.28 9.83
CA SER A 127 -11.03 2.97 8.55
C SER A 127 -9.57 3.41 8.59
N VAL A 128 -9.30 4.63 9.08
CA VAL A 128 -7.93 5.14 9.29
C VAL A 128 -7.17 4.25 10.25
N PHE A 129 -7.76 3.90 11.39
CA PHE A 129 -7.14 3.03 12.39
C PHE A 129 -6.81 1.67 11.80
N THR A 130 -7.72 1.05 11.05
CA THR A 130 -7.47 -0.25 10.39
C THR A 130 -6.27 -0.17 9.43
N LEU A 131 -6.12 0.93 8.70
CA LEU A 131 -4.99 1.17 7.80
C LEU A 131 -3.68 1.43 8.56
N VAL A 132 -3.75 2.11 9.70
CA VAL A 132 -2.60 2.25 10.61
C VAL A 132 -2.17 0.90 11.17
N GLN A 133 -3.12 0.06 11.61
CA GLN A 133 -2.83 -1.30 12.11
C GLN A 133 -2.12 -2.13 11.01
N GLN A 134 -2.57 -2.03 9.77
CA GLN A 134 -1.90 -2.69 8.64
C GLN A 134 -0.47 -2.18 8.45
N ARG A 135 -0.26 -0.87 8.43
CA ARG A 135 1.08 -0.26 8.25
C ARG A 135 2.04 -0.57 9.39
N TYR A 136 1.53 -0.64 10.61
CA TYR A 136 2.32 -1.11 11.74
C TYR A 136 2.79 -2.55 11.55
N VAL A 137 1.93 -3.44 11.06
CA VAL A 137 2.32 -4.82 10.73
C VAL A 137 3.36 -4.83 9.59
N LEU A 138 3.20 -4.01 8.56
CA LEU A 138 4.20 -3.87 7.50
C LEU A 138 5.54 -3.34 8.01
N ALA A 139 5.53 -2.38 8.95
CA ALA A 139 6.74 -1.87 9.58
C ALA A 139 7.46 -2.96 10.39
N LEU A 140 6.70 -3.79 11.13
CA LEU A 140 7.26 -4.94 11.85
C LEU A 140 7.86 -5.97 10.88
N MET A 141 7.22 -6.22 9.73
CA MET A 141 7.79 -7.10 8.70
C MET A 141 9.07 -6.53 8.09
N ALA A 142 9.11 -5.22 7.82
CA ALA A 142 10.30 -4.55 7.27
C ALA A 142 11.50 -4.61 8.23
N GLU A 143 11.24 -4.66 9.55
CA GLU A 143 12.23 -4.88 10.61
C GLU A 143 12.47 -6.37 10.93
N HIS A 144 11.94 -7.30 10.14
CA HIS A 144 12.04 -8.75 10.32
C HIS A 144 11.51 -9.27 11.67
N ARG A 145 10.58 -8.53 12.32
CA ARG A 145 9.95 -8.91 13.61
C ARG A 145 8.66 -9.73 13.40
N PHE A 146 8.76 -10.83 12.64
CA PHE A 146 7.59 -11.63 12.25
C PHE A 146 6.76 -12.18 13.43
N PRO A 147 7.36 -12.68 14.54
CA PRO A 147 6.56 -13.13 15.68
C PRO A 147 5.74 -12.00 16.32
N LYS A 148 6.31 -10.79 16.46
CA LYS A 148 5.59 -9.60 16.98
C LYS A 148 4.46 -9.20 16.02
N ALA A 149 4.69 -9.26 14.71
CA ALA A 149 3.68 -8.97 13.69
C ALA A 149 2.50 -9.95 13.76
N MET A 150 2.77 -11.26 13.86
CA MET A 150 1.73 -12.28 13.98
C MET A 150 0.96 -12.18 15.29
N ALA A 151 1.65 -11.97 16.42
CA ALA A 151 1.01 -11.78 17.72
C ALA A 151 0.09 -10.54 17.73
N TYR A 152 0.50 -9.47 17.06
CA TYR A 152 -0.34 -8.29 16.89
C TYR A 152 -1.61 -8.58 16.10
N LEU A 153 -1.50 -9.26 14.94
CA LEU A 153 -2.64 -9.64 14.12
C LEU A 153 -3.64 -10.55 14.87
N GLN A 154 -3.13 -11.47 15.70
CA GLN A 154 -3.97 -12.39 16.44
C GLN A 154 -4.71 -11.70 17.60
N ASN A 155 -3.99 -10.89 18.38
CA ASN A 155 -4.44 -10.44 19.70
C ASN A 155 -4.91 -8.96 19.74
N HIS A 156 -4.38 -8.10 18.85
CA HIS A 156 -4.56 -6.64 18.95
C HIS A 156 -5.28 -6.04 17.74
N TRP A 157 -5.48 -6.81 16.66
CA TRP A 157 -6.22 -6.36 15.49
C TRP A 157 -7.70 -6.08 15.83
N GLN A 158 -8.17 -4.84 15.63
CA GLN A 158 -9.54 -4.43 15.97
C GLN A 158 -10.50 -4.51 14.78
N GLY A 159 -9.98 -4.61 13.55
CA GLY A 159 -10.79 -4.78 12.35
C GLY A 159 -11.41 -6.17 12.24
N LYS A 160 -12.35 -6.35 11.31
CA LYS A 160 -12.95 -7.68 11.03
C LYS A 160 -11.92 -8.61 10.39
N LYS A 161 -11.69 -9.79 11.00
CA LYS A 161 -10.77 -10.83 10.49
C LYS A 161 -11.24 -11.51 9.18
N THR A 162 -12.50 -11.33 8.82
CA THR A 162 -13.05 -11.82 7.55
C THR A 162 -12.72 -10.93 6.35
N THR A 163 -12.20 -9.71 6.58
CA THR A 163 -11.88 -8.77 5.51
C THR A 163 -10.68 -9.23 4.70
N ASN A 164 -10.69 -8.90 3.40
CA ASN A 164 -9.54 -9.12 2.52
C ASN A 164 -8.28 -8.40 3.05
N LEU A 165 -8.44 -7.22 3.66
CA LEU A 165 -7.33 -6.47 4.23
C LEU A 165 -6.59 -7.28 5.31
N TYR A 166 -7.32 -7.83 6.28
CA TYR A 166 -6.74 -8.68 7.32
C TYR A 166 -6.10 -9.92 6.71
N ARG A 167 -6.86 -10.67 5.88
CA ARG A 167 -6.40 -11.92 5.28
C ARG A 167 -5.13 -11.73 4.45
N ASN A 168 -5.08 -10.68 3.62
CA ASN A 168 -3.92 -10.36 2.80
C ASN A 168 -2.72 -9.95 3.64
N THR A 169 -2.95 -9.20 4.73
CA THR A 169 -1.87 -8.78 5.64
C THR A 169 -1.29 -9.98 6.38
N THR A 170 -2.13 -10.86 6.93
CA THR A 170 -1.69 -12.11 7.55
C THR A 170 -0.90 -12.97 6.57
N LEU A 171 -1.42 -13.16 5.35
CA LEU A 171 -0.76 -13.96 4.33
C LEU A 171 0.61 -13.36 3.94
N SER A 172 0.73 -12.03 3.89
CA SER A 172 1.99 -11.35 3.58
C SER A 172 3.03 -11.55 4.69
N VAL A 173 2.63 -11.51 5.96
CA VAL A 173 3.53 -11.80 7.10
C VAL A 173 4.02 -13.25 7.04
N GLN A 174 3.10 -14.21 6.84
CA GLN A 174 3.44 -15.64 6.75
C GLN A 174 4.38 -15.92 5.56
N LEU A 175 4.11 -15.32 4.40
CA LEU A 175 4.96 -15.48 3.22
C LEU A 175 6.36 -14.90 3.45
N ALA A 176 6.47 -13.72 4.07
CA ALA A 176 7.77 -13.14 4.37
C ALA A 176 8.55 -13.97 5.41
N SER A 177 7.86 -14.47 6.44
CA SER A 177 8.47 -15.31 7.48
C SER A 177 8.94 -16.66 6.94
N SER A 178 8.18 -17.32 6.06
CA SER A 178 8.59 -18.59 5.44
C SER A 178 9.83 -18.43 4.56
N PHE A 179 9.96 -17.31 3.86
CA PHE A 179 11.18 -16.99 3.11
C PHE A 179 12.40 -16.84 4.02
N GLU A 180 12.26 -16.11 5.14
CA GLU A 180 13.36 -15.93 6.10
C GLU A 180 13.81 -17.26 6.70
N ASN A 181 12.86 -18.15 6.98
CA ASN A 181 13.12 -19.48 7.51
C ASN A 181 13.61 -20.49 6.45
N ARG A 182 13.81 -20.07 5.20
CA ARG A 182 14.18 -20.94 4.06
C ARG A 182 13.25 -22.13 3.85
N SER A 183 11.96 -21.97 4.15
CA SER A 183 10.95 -23.01 4.02
C SER A 183 10.32 -22.97 2.62
N GLU A 184 10.83 -23.77 1.69
CA GLU A 184 10.33 -23.83 0.31
C GLU A 184 8.87 -24.28 0.24
N GLU A 185 8.53 -25.39 0.90
CA GLU A 185 7.18 -25.98 0.86
C GLU A 185 6.11 -25.01 1.40
N GLU A 186 6.38 -24.42 2.58
CA GLU A 186 5.47 -23.46 3.19
C GLU A 186 5.32 -22.20 2.32
N PHE A 187 6.43 -21.68 1.79
CA PHE A 187 6.41 -20.52 0.91
C PHE A 187 5.59 -20.79 -0.36
N ALA A 188 5.81 -21.94 -1.02
CA ALA A 188 5.10 -22.32 -2.23
C ALA A 188 3.59 -22.43 -2.00
N GLY A 189 3.17 -23.08 -0.92
CA GLY A 189 1.75 -23.20 -0.53
C GLY A 189 1.10 -21.84 -0.24
N LEU A 190 1.79 -20.96 0.48
CA LEU A 190 1.31 -19.60 0.78
C LEU A 190 1.26 -18.72 -0.49
N TYR A 191 2.25 -18.84 -1.37
CA TYR A 191 2.29 -18.11 -2.64
C TYR A 191 1.11 -18.50 -3.53
N GLN A 192 0.83 -19.81 -3.67
CA GLN A 192 -0.31 -20.30 -4.46
C GLN A 192 -1.64 -19.81 -3.88
N LYS A 193 -1.80 -19.86 -2.55
CA LYS A 193 -3.00 -19.34 -1.87
C LYS A 193 -3.23 -17.85 -2.13
N GLY A 194 -2.14 -17.09 -2.30
CA GLY A 194 -2.15 -15.64 -2.52
C GLY A 194 -1.85 -15.22 -3.96
N GLU A 195 -1.95 -16.09 -4.96
CA GLU A 195 -1.41 -15.85 -6.30
C GLU A 195 -1.87 -14.50 -6.89
N LYS A 196 -3.16 -14.18 -6.78
CA LYS A 196 -3.74 -12.91 -7.26
C LYS A 196 -3.10 -11.67 -6.64
N LEU A 197 -2.62 -11.77 -5.40
CA LEU A 197 -1.97 -10.69 -4.66
C LEU A 197 -0.49 -10.57 -5.04
N PHE A 198 0.23 -11.70 -5.09
CA PHE A 198 1.69 -11.71 -5.20
C PHE A 198 2.20 -11.69 -6.64
N ARG A 199 1.44 -12.23 -7.61
CA ARG A 199 1.87 -12.33 -9.02
C ARG A 199 2.19 -10.98 -9.67
N LYS A 200 1.59 -9.88 -9.17
CA LYS A 200 1.85 -8.52 -9.67
C LYS A 200 3.21 -7.96 -9.26
N ASN A 201 3.87 -8.55 -8.26
CA ASN A 201 5.15 -8.09 -7.76
C ASN A 201 6.21 -9.17 -8.01
N GLY A 202 7.06 -8.89 -9.02
CA GLY A 202 8.12 -9.80 -9.46
C GLY A 202 9.10 -10.20 -8.37
N ILE A 203 9.27 -9.40 -7.30
CA ILE A 203 10.16 -9.74 -6.18
C ILE A 203 9.69 -11.01 -5.47
N PHE A 204 8.38 -11.23 -5.30
CA PHE A 204 7.89 -12.46 -4.66
C PHE A 204 8.11 -13.70 -5.53
N LEU A 205 8.02 -13.54 -6.86
CA LEU A 205 8.36 -14.63 -7.77
C LEU A 205 9.87 -14.91 -7.77
N GLY A 206 10.70 -13.87 -7.70
CA GLY A 206 12.15 -14.03 -7.54
C GLY A 206 12.51 -14.77 -6.25
N LYS A 207 11.85 -14.44 -5.14
CA LYS A 207 11.98 -15.17 -3.86
C LYS A 207 11.57 -16.65 -3.98
N LYS A 208 10.50 -16.94 -4.73
CA LYS A 208 10.07 -18.31 -5.01
C LYS A 208 11.16 -19.08 -5.76
N LEU A 209 11.64 -18.52 -6.88
CA LEU A 209 12.69 -19.14 -7.71
C LEU A 209 13.99 -19.34 -6.92
N PHE A 210 14.35 -18.39 -6.06
CA PHE A 210 15.49 -18.53 -5.15
C PHE A 210 15.34 -19.74 -4.22
N LEU A 211 14.17 -19.93 -3.58
CA LEU A 211 13.94 -21.07 -2.70
C LEU A 211 13.94 -22.40 -3.46
N GLU A 212 13.47 -22.42 -4.71
CA GLU A 212 13.51 -23.57 -5.62
C GLU A 212 14.93 -23.87 -6.17
N GLY A 213 15.95 -23.08 -5.81
CA GLY A 213 17.32 -23.23 -6.31
C GLY A 213 17.54 -22.75 -7.75
N LYS A 214 16.53 -22.11 -8.37
CA LYS A 214 16.58 -21.58 -9.75
C LYS A 214 17.18 -20.18 -9.77
N TYR A 215 18.44 -20.06 -9.36
CA TYR A 215 19.10 -18.77 -9.15
C TYR A 215 19.26 -17.96 -10.43
N ALA A 216 19.61 -18.60 -11.55
CA ALA A 216 19.76 -17.93 -12.85
C ALA A 216 18.43 -17.31 -13.33
N ASP A 217 17.34 -18.09 -13.28
CA ASP A 217 15.99 -17.61 -13.62
C ASP A 217 15.58 -16.45 -12.69
N ALA A 218 15.94 -16.53 -11.40
CA ALA A 218 15.69 -15.46 -10.44
C ALA A 218 16.46 -14.18 -10.80
N VAL A 219 17.72 -14.29 -11.21
CA VAL A 219 18.52 -13.14 -11.66
C VAL A 219 17.90 -12.49 -12.89
N GLU A 220 17.59 -13.26 -13.93
CA GLU A 220 16.97 -12.75 -15.16
C GLU A 220 15.66 -12.02 -14.86
N LEU A 221 14.82 -12.61 -14.01
CA LEU A 221 13.57 -11.98 -13.59
C LEU A 221 13.83 -10.66 -12.85
N LEU A 222 14.72 -10.68 -11.86
CA LEU A 222 14.97 -9.52 -10.99
C LEU A 222 15.63 -8.38 -11.76
N GLN A 223 16.56 -8.63 -12.68
CA GLN A 223 17.17 -7.58 -13.51
C GLN A 223 16.14 -6.80 -14.34
N ASN A 224 15.08 -7.48 -14.79
CA ASN A 224 14.04 -6.89 -15.63
C ASN A 224 12.93 -6.15 -14.86
N ILE A 225 12.96 -6.15 -13.52
CA ILE A 225 11.95 -5.44 -12.71
C ILE A 225 12.24 -3.93 -12.74
N GLN A 226 11.31 -3.18 -13.32
CA GLN A 226 11.36 -1.72 -13.28
C GLN A 226 11.22 -1.19 -11.84
N LYS A 227 12.18 -0.35 -11.42
CA LYS A 227 12.17 0.34 -10.14
C LYS A 227 10.93 1.23 -10.00
N LYS A 228 10.23 1.13 -8.85
CA LYS A 228 9.15 2.07 -8.49
C LYS A 228 9.49 2.96 -7.29
N THR A 229 10.24 2.45 -6.32
CA THR A 229 10.67 3.19 -5.12
C THR A 229 12.09 2.80 -4.72
N ASN A 230 12.77 3.62 -3.90
CA ASN A 230 14.10 3.28 -3.39
C ASN A 230 14.10 2.00 -2.53
N TYR A 231 13.09 1.82 -1.69
CA TYR A 231 12.97 0.60 -0.87
C TYR A 231 12.88 -0.67 -1.71
N GLN A 232 12.09 -0.64 -2.79
CA GLN A 232 11.96 -1.79 -3.69
C GLN A 232 13.26 -2.08 -4.44
N GLU A 233 13.99 -1.02 -4.83
CA GLU A 233 15.32 -1.15 -5.43
C GLU A 233 16.30 -1.82 -4.47
N VAL A 234 16.39 -1.33 -3.23
CA VAL A 234 17.26 -1.93 -2.20
C VAL A 234 16.91 -3.40 -1.97
N GLN A 235 15.63 -3.74 -1.86
CA GLN A 235 15.19 -5.14 -1.71
C GLN A 235 15.53 -6.00 -2.94
N ARG A 236 15.41 -5.43 -4.15
CA ARG A 236 15.76 -6.14 -5.39
C ARG A 236 17.25 -6.39 -5.49
N GLN A 237 18.07 -5.39 -5.21
CA GLN A 237 19.53 -5.50 -5.22
C GLN A 237 20.02 -6.50 -4.17
N TYR A 238 19.43 -6.49 -2.97
CA TYR A 238 19.73 -7.49 -1.96
C TYR A 238 19.38 -8.90 -2.43
N MET A 239 18.22 -9.08 -3.06
CA MET A 239 17.82 -10.38 -3.61
C MET A 239 18.75 -10.83 -4.75
N LEU A 240 19.16 -9.93 -5.64
CA LEU A 240 20.15 -10.22 -6.69
C LEU A 240 21.48 -10.66 -6.09
N ALA A 241 21.96 -9.96 -5.06
CA ALA A 241 23.21 -10.29 -4.38
C ALA A 241 23.19 -11.72 -3.83
N MET A 242 22.10 -12.11 -3.18
CA MET A 242 21.93 -13.48 -2.66
C MET A 242 21.90 -14.53 -3.79
N CYS A 243 21.29 -14.22 -4.94
CA CYS A 243 21.31 -15.13 -6.09
C CYS A 243 22.72 -15.27 -6.68
N TYR A 244 23.45 -14.16 -6.87
CA TYR A 244 24.82 -14.19 -7.37
C TYR A 244 25.77 -14.92 -6.43
N GLU A 245 25.62 -14.73 -5.12
CA GLU A 245 26.36 -15.48 -4.11
C GLU A 245 26.12 -16.99 -4.24
N ALA A 246 24.85 -17.41 -4.43
CA ALA A 246 24.51 -18.81 -4.65
C ALA A 246 25.09 -19.37 -5.97
N LEU A 247 25.27 -18.52 -6.98
CA LEU A 247 25.92 -18.83 -8.26
C LEU A 247 27.45 -18.74 -8.21
N LYS A 248 28.04 -18.29 -7.09
CA LYS A 248 29.47 -18.00 -6.92
C LYS A 248 30.00 -16.87 -7.82
N GLU A 249 29.13 -15.95 -8.23
CA GLU A 249 29.47 -14.73 -8.96
C GLU A 249 29.78 -13.59 -7.96
N THR A 250 30.97 -13.67 -7.35
CA THR A 250 31.38 -12.81 -6.21
C THR A 250 31.43 -11.32 -6.55
N GLU A 251 31.89 -10.97 -7.76
CA GLU A 251 31.96 -9.57 -8.22
C GLU A 251 30.57 -8.94 -8.33
N GLN A 252 29.64 -9.61 -9.02
CA GLN A 252 28.26 -9.16 -9.21
C GLN A 252 27.52 -9.08 -7.87
N ALA A 253 27.74 -10.05 -6.98
CA ALA A 253 27.21 -10.02 -5.61
C ALA A 253 27.72 -8.80 -4.85
N SER A 254 29.03 -8.49 -4.95
CA SER A 254 29.65 -7.34 -4.29
C SER A 254 29.06 -6.00 -4.76
N ILE A 255 28.88 -5.82 -6.07
CA ILE A 255 28.26 -4.62 -6.65
C ILE A 255 26.84 -4.41 -6.07
N CYS A 256 26.06 -5.48 -6.00
CA CYS A 256 24.70 -5.43 -5.45
C CYS A 256 24.71 -5.11 -3.95
N MET A 257 25.59 -5.76 -3.17
CA MET A 257 25.73 -5.51 -1.73
C MET A 257 26.21 -4.08 -1.44
N GLU A 258 27.09 -3.51 -2.26
CA GLU A 258 27.52 -2.12 -2.13
C GLU A 258 26.37 -1.13 -2.33
N TYR A 259 25.51 -1.38 -3.33
CA TYR A 259 24.30 -0.59 -3.50
C TYR A 259 23.41 -0.63 -2.24
N VAL A 260 23.17 -1.83 -1.71
CA VAL A 260 22.33 -2.04 -0.52
C VAL A 260 22.93 -1.35 0.70
N ALA A 261 24.25 -1.45 0.91
CA ALA A 261 24.96 -0.78 1.99
C ALA A 261 24.82 0.76 1.91
N LYS A 262 24.90 1.33 0.70
CA LYS A 262 24.84 2.77 0.46
C LYS A 262 23.42 3.35 0.59
N TYR A 263 22.40 2.66 0.10
CA TYR A 263 21.04 3.20 -0.02
C TYR A 263 20.02 2.56 0.93
N GLY A 264 20.39 1.52 1.68
CA GLY A 264 19.49 0.79 2.57
C GLY A 264 19.17 1.48 3.89
N ASN A 265 19.87 2.56 4.27
CA ASN A 265 19.63 3.33 5.50
C ASN A 265 19.41 2.46 6.76
N THR A 266 18.23 2.40 7.38
CA THR A 266 18.05 1.60 8.62
C THR A 266 17.53 0.18 8.38
N THR A 267 17.38 -0.23 7.11
CA THR A 267 16.86 -1.56 6.76
C THR A 267 17.74 -2.71 7.26
N PRO A 268 17.14 -3.86 7.63
CA PRO A 268 17.89 -5.08 7.96
C PRO A 268 18.85 -5.56 6.87
N CYS A 269 18.47 -5.43 5.59
CA CYS A 269 19.33 -5.84 4.48
C CYS A 269 20.60 -4.99 4.34
N ARG A 270 20.60 -3.72 4.75
CA ARG A 270 21.84 -2.92 4.83
C ARG A 270 22.82 -3.54 5.82
N TYR A 271 22.35 -3.90 7.01
CA TYR A 271 23.20 -4.52 8.02
C TYR A 271 23.76 -5.86 7.54
N ALA A 272 22.93 -6.68 6.87
CA ALA A 272 23.39 -7.93 6.26
C ALA A 272 24.46 -7.69 5.18
N ALA A 273 24.26 -6.71 4.29
CA ALA A 273 25.24 -6.34 3.27
C ALA A 273 26.56 -5.85 3.87
N GLU A 274 26.53 -5.06 4.95
CA GLU A 274 27.75 -4.60 5.63
C GLU A 274 28.53 -5.74 6.29
N GLN A 275 27.84 -6.73 6.88
CA GLN A 275 28.51 -7.90 7.43
C GLN A 275 29.11 -8.76 6.34
N TRP A 276 28.34 -9.03 5.28
CA TRP A 276 28.81 -9.76 4.11
C TRP A 276 30.08 -9.13 3.51
N LYS A 277 30.12 -7.80 3.38
CA LYS A 277 31.31 -7.09 2.88
C LYS A 277 32.52 -7.26 3.81
N LYS A 278 32.34 -7.28 5.13
CA LYS A 278 33.45 -7.48 6.07
C LYS A 278 34.01 -8.89 6.00
N GLU A 279 33.15 -9.88 5.85
CA GLU A 279 33.52 -11.30 5.75
C GLU A 279 34.23 -11.61 4.44
N ASN A 280 33.81 -10.98 3.34
CA ASN A 280 34.36 -11.21 2.00
C ASN A 280 35.46 -10.22 1.58
N ALA A 281 35.80 -9.23 2.43
CA ALA A 281 36.84 -8.24 2.13
C ALA A 281 38.21 -8.87 1.87
N SER A 282 38.57 -9.91 2.61
CA SER A 282 39.84 -10.65 2.44
C SER A 282 39.87 -11.50 1.16
N ILE A 283 38.74 -12.08 0.78
CA ILE A 283 38.60 -12.93 -0.41
C ILE A 283 38.68 -12.08 -1.67
N ILE A 284 37.96 -10.96 -1.71
CA ILE A 284 37.95 -10.03 -2.84
C ILE A 284 39.34 -9.40 -3.04
N LEU A 285 40.04 -9.03 -1.95
CA LEU A 285 41.41 -8.53 -2.02
C LEU A 285 42.40 -9.59 -2.54
N SER A 286 42.18 -10.87 -2.24
CA SER A 286 43.04 -11.94 -2.77
C SER A 286 42.80 -12.24 -4.25
N GLU A 287 41.54 -12.18 -4.72
CA GLU A 287 41.19 -12.39 -6.13
C GLU A 287 41.71 -11.26 -7.02
N LEU A 288 41.59 -10.00 -6.58
CA LEU A 288 42.12 -8.81 -7.27
C LEU A 288 43.66 -8.74 -7.33
N MET A 289 44.36 -9.48 -6.48
CA MET A 289 45.83 -9.56 -6.49
C MET A 289 46.37 -10.72 -7.34
N THR A 290 45.48 -11.60 -7.83
CA THR A 290 45.82 -12.76 -8.67
C THR A 290 45.46 -12.60 -10.14
N GLU A 291 44.78 -11.51 -10.51
CA GLU A 291 44.65 -11.01 -11.90
C GLU A 291 45.78 -10.06 -12.27
#